data_AF-A0A7R9Z5T1-F1
#
_entry.id   AF-A0A7R9Z5T1-F1
#
_cell.length_a   1.000
_cell.length_b   1.000
_cell.length_c   1.000
_cell.angle_alpha   90.00
_cell.angle_beta   90.00
_cell.angle_gamma   90.00
#
_symmetry.space_group_name_H-M   'P 1'
#
loop_
_entity.id
_entity.type
_entity.pdbx_description
1 polymer ?
#
loop_
_entity_poly.entity_id
_entity_poly.type
_entity_poly.pdbx_seq_one_letter_code
_entity_poly.pdbx_strand_id
1 'polypeptide(L)'
;KTAGHPLHVLRIVASNDAADASVRQSAAVHFKNIVRRGWDEHAEGGTDGIVISPADRDLIKRNLVELMCTVPPRIQSQCSESISLVAAVDFPKNWDNLLPELIQKFDS
;
A
#
# COMPACT_ATOMS: atom_id res chain seq x y z
N LYS A 1 10.33 -4.34 -16.34
CA LYS A 1 9.69 -3.39 -15.40
C LYS A 1 8.28 -3.13 -15.92
N THR A 2 7.27 -3.73 -15.31
CA THR A 2 5.87 -3.71 -15.77
C THR A 2 5.12 -2.60 -15.06
N ALA A 3 4.64 -1.60 -15.81
CA ALA A 3 3.69 -0.61 -15.29
C ALA A 3 2.48 -1.31 -14.67
N GLY A 4 1.94 -0.77 -13.57
CA GLY A 4 0.81 -1.38 -12.86
C GLY A 4 1.14 -2.64 -12.04
N HIS A 5 2.40 -3.10 -11.98
CA HIS A 5 2.80 -4.23 -11.13
C HIS A 5 2.39 -4.06 -9.65
N PRO A 6 2.60 -2.90 -8.99
CA PRO A 6 2.17 -2.72 -7.61
C PRO A 6 0.66 -2.91 -7.41
N LEU A 7 -0.16 -2.43 -8.36
CA LEU A 7 -1.62 -2.58 -8.33
C LEU A 7 -2.07 -4.03 -8.53
N HIS A 8 -1.39 -4.79 -9.40
CA HIS A 8 -1.66 -6.22 -9.54
C HIS A 8 -1.39 -6.97 -8.24
N VAL A 9 -0.29 -6.66 -7.54
CA VAL A 9 0.00 -7.26 -6.23
C VAL A 9 -1.06 -6.85 -5.21
N LEU A 10 -1.46 -5.58 -5.17
CA LEU A 10 -2.51 -5.09 -4.27
C LEU A 10 -3.85 -5.79 -4.51
N ARG A 11 -4.19 -6.09 -5.77
CA ARG A 11 -5.38 -6.89 -6.12
C ARG A 11 -5.33 -8.31 -5.55
N ILE A 12 -4.15 -8.93 -5.50
CA ILE A 12 -3.98 -10.24 -4.86
C ILE A 12 -4.22 -10.13 -3.36
N VAL A 13 -3.70 -9.08 -2.71
CA VAL A 13 -3.93 -8.81 -1.27
C VAL A 13 -5.43 -8.68 -0.97
N ALA A 14 -6.17 -7.99 -1.85
CA ALA A 14 -7.60 -7.75 -1.73
C ALA A 14 -8.49 -8.98 -1.99
N SER A 15 -7.95 -10.07 -2.55
CA SER A 15 -8.73 -11.28 -2.79
C SER A 15 -9.31 -11.82 -1.48
N ASN A 16 -10.53 -12.36 -1.52
CA ASN A 16 -11.19 -12.93 -0.33
C ASN A 16 -11.22 -14.46 -0.35
N ASP A 17 -10.39 -15.09 -1.19
CA ASP A 17 -10.29 -16.54 -1.23
C ASP A 17 -9.51 -17.04 0.00
N ALA A 18 -10.16 -17.91 0.79
CA ALA A 18 -9.56 -18.50 1.98
C ALA A 18 -8.48 -19.52 1.63
N ALA A 19 -8.52 -20.15 0.45
CA ALA A 19 -7.49 -21.06 -0.03
C ALA A 19 -6.15 -20.35 -0.28
N ASP A 20 -6.18 -19.03 -0.50
CA ASP A 20 -5.03 -18.21 -0.86
C ASP A 20 -4.40 -17.45 0.32
N ALA A 21 -4.71 -17.79 1.58
CA ALA A 21 -4.26 -17.03 2.74
C ALA A 21 -2.73 -16.79 2.78
N SER A 22 -1.92 -17.80 2.42
CA SER A 22 -0.46 -17.69 2.33
C SER A 22 -0.03 -16.80 1.15
N VAL A 23 -0.66 -16.95 -0.01
CA VAL A 23 -0.39 -16.15 -1.22
C VAL A 23 -0.70 -14.68 -0.96
N ARG A 24 -1.86 -14.38 -0.36
CA ARG A 24 -2.28 -13.02 0.02
C ARG A 24 -1.29 -12.38 0.98
N GLN A 25 -0.81 -13.13 1.96
CA GLN A 25 0.16 -12.63 2.91
C GLN A 25 1.52 -12.37 2.25
N SER A 26 2.01 -13.30 1.42
CA SER A 26 3.24 -13.10 0.64
C SER A 26 3.12 -11.90 -0.30
N ALA A 27 1.94 -11.72 -0.92
CA ALA A 27 1.63 -10.55 -1.73
C ALA A 27 1.66 -9.25 -0.91
N ALA A 28 1.14 -9.25 0.33
CA ALA A 28 1.14 -8.07 1.19
C ALA A 28 2.57 -7.68 1.61
N VAL A 29 3.40 -8.67 1.96
CA VAL A 29 4.83 -8.44 2.24
C VAL A 29 5.57 -7.91 1.01
N HIS A 30 5.30 -8.49 -0.17
CA HIS A 30 5.89 -8.03 -1.43
C HIS A 30 5.46 -6.60 -1.79
N PHE A 31 4.16 -6.31 -1.67
CA PHE A 31 3.60 -4.98 -1.89
C PHE A 31 4.28 -3.94 -1.02
N LYS A 32 4.39 -4.20 0.29
CA LYS A 32 5.12 -3.33 1.21
C LYS A 32 6.56 -3.08 0.76
N ASN A 33 7.28 -4.13 0.36
CA ASN A 33 8.66 -3.99 -0.08
C ASN A 33 8.77 -3.21 -1.40
N ILE A 34 7.77 -3.29 -2.29
CA ILE A 34 7.68 -2.43 -3.47
C ILE A 34 7.51 -0.97 -3.06
N VAL A 35 6.58 -0.67 -2.14
CA VAL A 35 6.36 0.68 -1.62
C VAL A 35 7.63 1.23 -0.97
N ARG A 36 8.24 0.48 -0.05
CA ARG A 36 9.47 0.90 0.66
C ARG A 36 10.59 1.33 -0.29
N ARG A 37 10.78 0.60 -1.39
CA ARG A 37 11.84 0.85 -2.36
C ARG A 37 11.44 1.85 -3.44
N GLY A 38 10.16 1.96 -3.78
CA GLY A 38 9.72 2.72 -4.96
C GLY A 38 8.98 4.01 -4.67
N TRP A 39 8.72 4.35 -3.41
CA TRP A 39 7.89 5.50 -3.04
C TRP A 39 8.68 6.76 -2.72
N ASP A 40 9.77 6.64 -1.96
CA ASP A 40 10.66 7.75 -1.64
C ASP A 40 11.82 7.78 -2.63
N GLU A 41 11.79 8.74 -3.55
CA GLU A 41 12.87 8.93 -4.54
C GLU A 41 14.15 9.49 -3.91
N HIS A 42 14.06 10.00 -2.68
CA HIS A 42 15.16 10.62 -1.93
C HIS A 42 15.73 9.72 -0.82
N ALA A 43 15.20 8.50 -0.64
CA ALA A 43 15.69 7.57 0.36
C ALA A 43 17.17 7.21 0.16
N GLU A 44 17.89 6.94 1.25
CA GLU A 44 19.26 6.44 1.19
C GLU A 44 19.29 5.08 0.47
N GLY A 45 19.95 5.04 -0.69
CA GLY A 45 19.92 3.89 -1.61
C GLY A 45 19.11 4.11 -2.90
N GLY A 46 18.37 5.22 -2.98
CA GLY A 46 17.48 5.50 -4.11
C GLY A 46 16.39 4.46 -4.25
N THR A 47 15.84 4.30 -5.45
CA THR A 47 14.65 3.46 -5.64
C THR A 47 14.90 1.99 -5.99
N ASP A 48 16.15 1.51 -5.95
CA ASP A 48 16.56 0.20 -6.51
C ASP A 48 16.06 -0.03 -7.96
N GLY A 49 15.82 1.06 -8.70
CA GLY A 49 15.24 1.02 -10.04
C GLY A 49 13.74 0.68 -10.09
N ILE A 50 13.04 0.66 -8.95
CA ILE A 50 11.58 0.53 -8.85
C ILE A 50 10.98 1.93 -8.94
N VAL A 51 10.22 2.19 -10.00
CA VAL A 51 9.50 3.47 -10.15
C VAL A 51 8.01 3.18 -10.14
N ILE A 52 7.28 3.81 -9.21
CA ILE A 52 5.83 3.74 -9.12
C ILE A 52 5.27 4.98 -9.80
N SER A 53 4.49 4.80 -10.86
CA SER A 53 3.95 5.92 -11.62
C SER A 53 3.03 6.81 -10.75
N PRO A 54 2.93 8.12 -11.02
CA PRO A 54 2.00 8.99 -10.27
C PRO A 54 0.56 8.47 -10.25
N ALA A 55 0.09 7.92 -11.38
CA ALA A 55 -1.24 7.30 -11.48
C ALA A 55 -1.39 6.08 -10.57
N ASP A 56 -0.37 5.20 -10.51
CA ASP A 56 -0.37 4.05 -9.59
C ASP A 56 -0.32 4.52 -8.13
N ARG A 57 0.44 5.58 -7.81
CA ARG A 57 0.49 6.14 -6.45
C ARG A 57 -0.88 6.58 -5.97
N ASP A 58 -1.61 7.32 -6.80
CA ASP A 58 -2.95 7.79 -6.45
C ASP A 58 -3.94 6.64 -6.26
N LEU A 59 -3.89 5.63 -7.13
CA LEU A 59 -4.72 4.43 -6.98
C LEU A 59 -4.35 3.64 -5.73
N ILE A 60 -3.06 3.50 -5.41
CA ILE A 60 -2.60 2.85 -4.18
C ILE A 60 -3.16 3.57 -2.95
N LYS A 61 -2.99 4.90 -2.86
CA LYS A 61 -3.50 5.70 -1.73
C LYS A 61 -4.99 5.48 -1.49
N ARG A 62 -5.81 5.55 -2.56
CA ARG A 62 -7.28 5.36 -2.49
C ARG A 62 -7.71 3.98 -2.00
N ASN A 63 -6.96 2.93 -2.33
CA ASN A 63 -7.35 1.55 -2.02
C ASN A 63 -6.75 1.05 -0.71
N LEU A 64 -5.58 1.56 -0.31
CA LEU A 64 -4.78 0.99 0.77
C LEU A 64 -5.44 1.12 2.16
N VAL A 65 -6.12 2.26 2.41
CA VAL A 65 -6.86 2.48 3.66
C VAL A 65 -8.05 1.53 3.78
N GLU A 66 -8.85 1.41 2.71
CA GLU A 66 -9.97 0.44 2.67
C GLU A 66 -9.48 -0.98 2.93
N LEU A 67 -8.42 -1.40 2.23
CA LEU A 67 -7.82 -2.72 2.39
C LEU A 67 -7.38 -2.98 3.82
N MET A 68 -6.77 -2.02 4.51
CA MET A 68 -6.35 -2.18 5.90
C MET A 68 -7.54 -2.50 6.82
N CYS A 69 -8.72 -1.95 6.53
CA CYS A 69 -9.93 -2.17 7.34
C CYS A 69 -10.62 -3.51 7.04
N THR A 70 -10.48 -4.06 5.83
CA THR A 70 -11.24 -5.25 5.40
C THR A 70 -10.45 -6.56 5.48
N VAL A 71 -9.12 -6.52 5.55
CA VAL A 71 -8.28 -7.72 5.55
C VAL A 71 -8.04 -8.31 6.95
N PRO A 72 -7.69 -9.61 7.08
CA PRO A 72 -7.35 -10.22 8.35
C PRO A 72 -6.13 -9.58 9.05
N PRO A 73 -5.99 -9.69 10.39
CA PRO A 73 -4.96 -9.00 11.18
C PRO A 73 -3.52 -9.14 10.67
N ARG A 74 -3.16 -10.33 10.17
CA ARG A 74 -1.81 -10.60 9.65
C ARG A 74 -1.49 -9.76 8.41
N ILE A 75 -2.47 -9.58 7.52
CA ILE A 75 -2.33 -8.74 6.32
C ILE A 75 -2.48 -7.27 6.69
N GLN A 76 -3.38 -6.95 7.62
CA GLN A 76 -3.63 -5.60 8.11
C GLN A 76 -2.34 -4.93 8.58
N SER A 77 -1.48 -5.65 9.32
CA SER A 77 -0.17 -5.13 9.76
C SER A 77 0.73 -4.69 8.58
N GLN A 78 0.72 -5.41 7.46
CA GLN A 78 1.51 -5.06 6.28
C GLN A 78 0.92 -3.86 5.54
N CYS A 79 -0.43 -3.76 5.48
CA CYS A 79 -1.11 -2.59 4.94
C CYS A 79 -0.83 -1.34 5.78
N SER A 80 -0.91 -1.45 7.12
CA SER A 80 -0.61 -0.37 8.05
C SER A 80 0.83 0.13 7.89
N GLU A 81 1.81 -0.77 7.81
CA GLU A 81 3.22 -0.39 7.56
C GLU A 81 3.40 0.28 6.20
N SER A 82 2.67 -0.18 5.17
CA SER A 82 2.67 0.46 3.84
C SER A 82 2.09 1.87 3.89
N ILE A 83 1.01 2.09 4.66
CA ILE A 83 0.43 3.43 4.88
C ILE A 83 1.46 4.33 5.56
N SER A 84 2.14 3.86 6.60
CA SER A 84 3.17 4.65 7.29
C SER A 84 4.32 5.05 6.37
N LEU A 85 4.78 4.15 5.50
CA LEU A 85 5.83 4.43 4.52
C LEU A 85 5.40 5.49 3.50
N VAL A 86 4.19 5.38 2.96
CA VAL A 86 3.64 6.35 2.01
C VAL A 86 3.43 7.71 2.70
N ALA A 87 2.83 7.71 3.89
CA ALA A 87 2.52 8.92 4.65
C ALA A 87 3.79 9.69 5.05
N ALA A 88 4.89 9.01 5.35
CA ALA A 88 6.17 9.67 5.66
C ALA A 88 6.67 10.60 4.54
N VAL A 89 6.27 10.34 3.29
CA VAL A 89 6.67 11.12 2.12
C VAL A 89 5.56 12.06 1.66
N ASP A 90 4.33 11.56 1.59
CA ASP A 90 3.24 12.26 0.92
C ASP A 90 2.34 13.06 1.89
N PHE A 91 2.31 12.77 3.19
CA PHE A 91 1.47 13.50 4.14
C PHE A 91 2.18 14.77 4.66
N PRO A 92 1.50 15.93 4.81
CA PRO A 92 0.08 16.17 4.49
C PRO A 92 -0.18 16.66 3.06
N LYS A 93 0.85 17.01 2.28
CA LYS A 93 0.67 17.80 1.05
C LYS A 93 0.13 17.00 -0.15
N ASN A 94 0.59 15.78 -0.33
CA ASN A 94 0.29 14.90 -1.46
C ASN A 94 -0.67 13.75 -1.07
N TRP A 95 -1.12 13.72 0.19
CA TRP A 95 -2.13 12.81 0.71
C TRP A 95 -2.92 13.47 1.85
N ASP A 96 -3.59 14.58 1.53
CA ASP A 96 -4.30 15.46 2.47
C ASP A 96 -5.52 14.82 3.14
N ASN A 97 -6.16 13.87 2.47
CA ASN A 97 -7.36 13.19 2.94
C ASN A 97 -7.08 11.94 3.81
N LEU A 98 -5.82 11.60 4.10
CA LEU A 98 -5.46 10.41 4.89
C LEU A 98 -6.12 10.39 6.28
N LEU A 99 -5.99 11.47 7.06
CA LEU A 99 -6.58 11.53 8.41
C LEU A 99 -8.12 11.51 8.38
N PRO A 100 -8.81 12.31 7.54
CA PRO A 100 -10.25 12.18 7.36
C PRO A 100 -10.72 10.76 7.03
N GLU A 101 -10.03 10.06 6.12
CA GLU A 101 -10.38 8.68 5.77
C GLU A 101 -10.21 7.71 6.95
N LEU A 102 -9.12 7.84 7.71
CA LEU A 102 -8.88 6.99 8.89
C LEU A 102 -9.94 7.22 9.98
N ILE A 103 -10.30 8.48 10.26
CA ILE A 103 -11.33 8.82 11.25
C ILE A 103 -12.67 8.19 10.84
N GLN A 104 -13.08 8.38 9.57
CA GLN A 104 -14.32 7.81 9.06
C GLN A 104 -14.39 6.29 9.25
N LYS A 105 -13.27 5.58 9.08
CA LYS A 105 -13.21 4.12 9.23
C LYS A 105 -13.22 3.63 10.68
N PHE A 106 -12.78 4.44 11.64
CA PHE A 106 -12.80 4.08 13.07
C PHE A 106 -14.09 4.49 13.78
N ASP A 107 -14.82 5.46 13.23
CA ASP A 107 -16.15 5.88 13.73
C ASP A 107 -17.30 5.00 13.20
N SER A 108 -17.03 4.09 12.25
CA SER A 108 -18.00 3.17 11.63
C SER A 108 -18.01 1.80 12.29
#